data_AF-A0A542YKK7-F1
#
_entry.id   AF-A0A542YKK7-F1
#
_cell.length_a   1.000
_cell.length_b   1.000
_cell.length_c   1.000
_cell.angle_alpha   90.00
_cell.angle_beta   90.00
_cell.angle_gamma   90.00
#
_symmetry.space_group_name_H-M   'P 1'
#
loop_
_entity.id
_entity.type
_entity.pdbx_description
1 polymer ?
#
loop_
_entity_poly.entity_id
_entity_poly.type
_entity_poly.pdbx_seq_one_letter_code
_entity_poly.pdbx_strand_id
1 'polypeptide(L)'
;MHPRYLDRQALIAGWREALLAQTVIGRSTGGYSRHPQLERFREQPSPGAAVATFLSAIADEAEDRGYSFTRSKILPFDEEVAPIPVTTEQLNYEWQHLMAKLAIRSPETHARWANIATADPHPLFVVVDGPIASWERPKN
;
A
#
# COMPACT_ATOMS: atom_id res chain seq x y z
N MET A 1 4.28 -1.43 -1.53
CA MET A 1 4.69 -2.86 -1.56
C MET A 1 3.52 -3.81 -1.87
N HIS A 2 3.77 -5.00 -2.46
CA HIS A 2 2.75 -6.03 -2.71
C HIS A 2 2.13 -6.59 -1.40
N PRO A 3 0.80 -6.76 -1.33
CA PRO A 3 0.11 -7.33 -0.16
C PRO A 3 0.59 -8.74 0.28
N ARG A 4 1.16 -9.55 -0.63
CA ARG A 4 1.67 -10.91 -0.38
C ARG A 4 2.71 -11.00 0.72
N TYR A 5 3.43 -9.91 0.94
CA TYR A 5 4.48 -9.84 1.94
C TYR A 5 3.95 -9.53 3.35
N LEU A 6 2.75 -9.00 3.46
CA LEU A 6 2.18 -8.54 4.73
C LEU A 6 1.80 -9.73 5.61
N ASP A 7 2.07 -9.65 6.91
CA ASP A 7 1.41 -10.52 7.88
C ASP A 7 -0.07 -10.15 8.03
N ARG A 8 -0.84 -11.00 8.71
CA ARG A 8 -2.28 -10.76 8.94
C ARG A 8 -2.53 -9.38 9.55
N GLN A 9 -1.69 -8.95 10.50
CA GLN A 9 -1.86 -7.66 11.16
C GLN A 9 -1.64 -6.48 10.21
N ALA A 10 -0.58 -6.50 9.40
CA ALA A 10 -0.36 -5.46 8.39
C ALA A 10 -1.43 -5.46 7.31
N LEU A 11 -1.92 -6.63 6.87
CA LEU A 11 -2.96 -6.71 5.85
C LEU A 11 -4.27 -6.04 6.34
N ILE A 12 -4.67 -6.30 7.59
CA ILE A 12 -5.84 -5.65 8.22
C ILE A 12 -5.61 -4.15 8.39
N ALA A 13 -4.41 -3.74 8.82
CA ALA A 13 -4.09 -2.32 8.99
C ALA A 13 -4.14 -1.58 7.65
N GLY A 14 -3.49 -2.13 6.62
CA GLY A 14 -3.47 -1.56 5.27
C GLY A 14 -4.88 -1.43 4.68
N TRP A 15 -5.75 -2.43 4.87
CA TRP A 15 -7.16 -2.34 4.48
C TRP A 15 -7.88 -1.17 5.15
N ARG A 16 -7.74 -1.01 6.48
CA ARG A 16 -8.40 0.07 7.23
C ARG A 16 -7.87 1.44 6.86
N GLU A 17 -6.56 1.57 6.69
CA GLU A 17 -5.91 2.82 6.28
C GLU A 17 -6.30 3.21 4.85
N ALA A 18 -6.35 2.25 3.92
CA ALA A 18 -6.77 2.52 2.54
C ALA A 18 -8.27 2.87 2.45
N LEU A 19 -9.13 2.27 3.28
CA LEU A 19 -10.53 2.71 3.38
C LEU A 19 -10.64 4.14 3.92
N LEU A 20 -9.82 4.50 4.91
CA LEU A 20 -9.75 5.88 5.39
C LEU A 20 -9.28 6.82 4.26
N ALA A 21 -8.23 6.44 3.52
CA ALA A 21 -7.75 7.17 2.35
C ALA A 21 -8.87 7.44 1.34
N GLN A 22 -9.69 6.42 1.03
CA GLN A 22 -10.82 6.54 0.11
C GLN A 22 -11.81 7.63 0.56
N THR A 23 -12.06 7.77 1.86
CA THR A 23 -12.99 8.79 2.38
C THR A 23 -12.43 10.23 2.35
N VAL A 24 -11.10 10.38 2.27
CA VAL A 24 -10.44 11.69 2.39
C VAL A 24 -9.66 12.11 1.15
N ILE A 25 -9.54 11.27 0.12
CA ILE A 25 -8.68 11.55 -1.03
C ILE A 25 -9.08 12.82 -1.78
N GLY A 26 -10.39 13.09 -1.88
CA GLY A 26 -10.95 14.33 -2.45
C GLY A 26 -11.01 15.53 -1.50
N ARG A 27 -10.52 15.40 -0.26
CA ARG A 27 -10.52 16.50 0.73
C ARG A 27 -9.17 17.18 0.78
N SER A 28 -9.18 18.51 0.82
CA SER A 28 -7.99 19.36 0.98
C SER A 28 -7.68 19.75 2.43
N THR A 29 -8.60 19.48 3.36
CA THR A 29 -8.48 19.85 4.78
C THR A 29 -8.88 18.68 5.70
N GLY A 30 -8.43 18.72 6.96
CA GLY A 30 -8.59 17.64 7.94
C GLY A 30 -7.30 16.86 8.23
N GLY A 31 -7.35 15.98 9.22
CA GLY A 31 -6.16 15.24 9.73
C GLY A 31 -5.51 14.34 8.67
N TYR A 32 -6.07 13.14 8.47
CA TYR A 32 -5.48 12.14 7.56
C TYR A 32 -5.50 12.57 6.08
N SER A 33 -6.29 13.58 5.70
CA SER A 33 -6.23 14.13 4.33
C SER A 33 -4.89 14.78 4.03
N ARG A 34 -4.14 15.29 5.01
CA ARG A 34 -2.77 15.79 4.77
C ARG A 34 -1.71 14.70 4.82
N HIS A 35 -2.12 13.42 4.82
CA HIS A 35 -1.15 12.33 4.84
C HIS A 35 -0.33 12.35 3.54
N PRO A 36 1.00 12.48 3.62
CA PRO A 36 1.79 12.71 2.42
C PRO A 36 1.78 11.57 1.39
N GLN A 37 1.65 10.31 1.83
CA GLN A 37 1.49 9.19 0.88
C GLN A 37 0.22 9.28 0.02
N LEU A 38 -0.73 10.16 0.33
CA LEU A 38 -1.89 10.42 -0.53
C LEU A 38 -1.57 11.35 -1.70
N GLU A 39 -0.44 12.06 -1.68
CA GLU A 39 -0.04 12.98 -2.75
C GLU A 39 0.04 12.25 -4.09
N ARG A 40 0.75 11.12 -4.17
CA ARG A 40 0.83 10.29 -5.38
C ARG A 40 -0.52 9.82 -5.92
N PHE A 41 -1.53 9.64 -5.05
CA PHE A 41 -2.88 9.26 -5.47
C PHE A 41 -3.67 10.47 -5.97
N ARG A 42 -3.47 11.66 -5.37
CA ARG A 42 -4.13 12.91 -5.78
C ARG A 42 -3.63 13.43 -7.12
N GLU A 43 -2.37 13.13 -7.44
CA GLU A 43 -1.77 13.48 -8.73
C GLU A 43 -2.32 12.63 -9.89
N GLN A 44 -3.12 11.61 -9.60
CA GLN A 44 -3.76 10.79 -10.63
C GLN A 44 -4.98 11.47 -11.23
N PRO A 45 -5.33 11.19 -12.50
CA PRO A 45 -6.55 11.70 -13.14
C PRO A 45 -7.82 11.37 -12.34
N SER A 46 -7.88 10.17 -11.76
CA SER A 46 -8.99 9.72 -10.93
C SER A 46 -8.47 9.18 -9.59
N PRO A 47 -8.25 10.05 -8.57
CA PRO A 47 -7.69 9.65 -7.28
C PRO A 47 -8.55 8.62 -6.54
N GLY A 48 -9.87 8.71 -6.69
CA GLY A 48 -10.82 7.74 -6.13
C GLY A 48 -10.64 6.34 -6.73
N ALA A 49 -10.59 6.25 -8.06
CA ALA A 49 -10.34 4.99 -8.77
C ALA A 49 -8.97 4.38 -8.40
N ALA A 50 -7.94 5.23 -8.25
CA ALA A 50 -6.62 4.77 -7.82
C ALA A 50 -6.62 4.16 -6.42
N VAL A 51 -7.29 4.79 -5.44
CA VAL A 51 -7.43 4.22 -4.10
C VAL A 51 -8.28 2.94 -4.12
N ALA A 52 -9.35 2.89 -4.91
CA ALA A 52 -10.20 1.72 -5.05
C ALA A 52 -9.45 0.53 -5.70
N THR A 53 -8.58 0.79 -6.67
CA THR A 53 -7.68 -0.21 -7.28
C THR A 53 -6.67 -0.74 -6.26
N PHE A 54 -6.12 0.16 -5.43
CA PHE A 54 -5.23 -0.23 -4.32
C PHE A 54 -5.95 -1.13 -3.29
N LEU A 55 -7.17 -0.76 -2.90
CA LEU A 55 -8.01 -1.57 -2.00
C LEU A 55 -8.33 -2.95 -2.59
N SER A 56 -8.58 -3.02 -3.90
CA SER A 56 -8.97 -4.26 -4.58
C SER A 56 -7.88 -5.33 -4.47
N ALA A 57 -6.62 -4.98 -4.74
CA ALA A 57 -5.51 -5.94 -4.61
C ALA A 57 -5.23 -6.35 -3.15
N ILE A 58 -5.54 -5.51 -2.15
CA ILE A 58 -5.54 -5.94 -0.74
C ILE A 58 -6.65 -6.94 -0.46
N ALA A 59 -7.84 -6.72 -1.02
CA ALA A 59 -8.97 -7.64 -0.88
C ALA A 59 -8.70 -8.98 -1.59
N ASP A 60 -8.12 -8.96 -2.79
CA ASP A 60 -7.72 -10.16 -3.53
C ASP A 60 -6.74 -11.00 -2.71
N GLU A 61 -5.69 -10.38 -2.17
CA GLU A 61 -4.74 -11.09 -1.30
C GLU A 61 -5.40 -11.64 -0.03
N ALA A 62 -6.39 -10.94 0.53
CA ALA A 62 -7.13 -11.42 1.68
C ALA A 62 -7.95 -12.68 1.32
N GLU A 63 -8.66 -12.65 0.19
CA GLU A 63 -9.46 -13.75 -0.33
C GLU A 63 -8.60 -14.98 -0.67
N ASP A 64 -7.45 -14.79 -1.32
CA ASP A 64 -6.48 -15.86 -1.63
C ASP A 64 -5.96 -16.58 -0.37
N ARG A 65 -5.96 -15.89 0.77
CA ARG A 65 -5.58 -16.43 2.08
C ARG A 65 -6.76 -16.95 2.91
N GLY A 66 -7.98 -16.91 2.37
CA GLY A 66 -9.20 -17.32 3.06
C GLY A 66 -9.74 -16.31 4.09
N TYR A 67 -9.30 -15.05 4.03
CA TYR A 67 -9.88 -13.95 4.80
C TYR A 67 -11.03 -13.28 4.02
N SER A 68 -12.03 -12.77 4.75
CA SER A 68 -13.12 -12.02 4.14
C SER A 68 -13.04 -10.54 4.52
N PHE A 69 -12.70 -9.70 3.55
CA PHE A 69 -12.90 -8.25 3.65
C PHE A 69 -14.22 -7.86 2.98
N THR A 70 -14.91 -6.88 3.56
CA THR A 70 -16.18 -6.39 3.04
C THR A 70 -15.94 -5.59 1.75
N ARG A 71 -15.81 -6.28 0.62
CA ARG A 71 -15.46 -5.68 -0.69
C ARG A 71 -16.44 -4.61 -1.16
N SER A 72 -17.70 -4.68 -0.72
CA SER A 72 -18.70 -3.64 -0.94
C SER A 72 -18.39 -2.29 -0.29
N LYS A 73 -17.33 -2.20 0.54
CA LYS A 73 -16.81 -0.92 1.05
C LYS A 73 -15.89 -0.20 0.07
N ILE A 74 -15.40 -0.88 -0.96
CA ILE A 74 -14.64 -0.25 -2.04
C ILE A 74 -15.64 0.53 -2.89
N LEU A 75 -15.39 1.83 -3.09
CA LEU A 75 -16.25 2.64 -3.94
C LEU A 75 -16.15 2.14 -5.40
N PRO A 76 -17.26 2.09 -6.14
CA PRO A 76 -17.24 1.68 -7.53
C PRO A 76 -16.41 2.67 -8.36
N PHE A 77 -15.74 2.15 -9.38
CA PHE A 77 -14.99 2.92 -10.36
C PHE A 77 -15.07 2.19 -11.71
N ASP A 78 -15.23 2.95 -12.78
CA ASP A 78 -15.36 2.42 -14.15
C ASP A 78 -14.14 2.76 -15.02
N GLU A 79 -13.15 3.45 -14.45
CA GLU A 79 -11.97 3.95 -15.14
C GLU A 79 -10.79 3.00 -14.98
N GLU A 80 -10.06 2.76 -16.07
CA GLU A 80 -8.75 2.11 -16.00
C GLU A 80 -7.74 3.07 -15.35
N VAL A 81 -7.05 2.60 -14.33
CA VAL A 81 -6.04 3.41 -13.62
C VAL A 81 -4.66 3.08 -14.16
N ALA A 82 -3.98 4.10 -14.68
CA ALA A 82 -2.59 3.96 -15.10
C ALA A 82 -1.68 3.59 -13.92
N PRO A 83 -0.63 2.78 -14.13
CA PRO A 83 0.33 2.45 -13.08
C PRO A 83 0.94 3.70 -12.46
N ILE A 84 0.99 3.75 -11.12
CA ILE A 84 1.54 4.89 -10.38
C ILE A 84 3.02 4.64 -10.08
N PRO A 85 3.94 5.58 -10.36
CA PRO A 85 5.35 5.40 -10.05
C PRO A 85 5.59 5.17 -8.54
N VAL A 86 6.45 4.22 -8.22
CA VAL A 86 7.11 4.08 -6.91
C VAL A 86 8.60 4.00 -7.13
N THR A 87 9.36 4.79 -6.40
CA THR A 87 10.81 4.82 -6.57
C THR A 87 11.46 3.56 -5.99
N THR A 88 12.57 3.13 -6.59
CA THR A 88 13.37 2.00 -6.13
C THR A 88 13.78 2.14 -4.66
N GLU A 89 14.28 3.30 -4.24
CA GLU A 89 14.66 3.52 -2.85
C GLU A 89 13.46 3.55 -1.89
N GLN A 90 12.30 4.12 -2.29
CA GLN A 90 11.09 4.09 -1.45
C GLN A 90 10.62 2.64 -1.23
N LEU A 91 10.61 1.82 -2.27
CA LEU A 91 10.20 0.42 -2.17
C LEU A 91 11.15 -0.39 -1.29
N ASN A 92 12.46 -0.17 -1.44
CA ASN A 92 13.48 -0.79 -0.60
C ASN A 92 13.36 -0.37 0.87
N TYR A 93 13.09 0.91 1.13
CA TYR A 93 12.88 1.42 2.47
C TYR A 93 11.62 0.80 3.11
N GLU A 94 10.48 0.77 2.40
CA GLU A 94 9.26 0.09 2.86
C GLU A 94 9.52 -1.39 3.15
N TRP A 95 10.32 -2.07 2.31
CA TRP A 95 10.70 -3.47 2.48
C TRP A 95 11.49 -3.73 3.75
N GLN A 96 12.55 -2.98 3.99
CA GLN A 96 13.37 -3.09 5.19
C GLN A 96 12.52 -2.85 6.45
N HIS A 97 11.63 -1.85 6.42
CA HIS A 97 10.74 -1.53 7.53
C HIS A 97 9.72 -2.64 7.82
N LEU A 98 9.18 -3.27 6.78
CA LEU A 98 8.32 -4.42 6.97
C LEU A 98 9.10 -5.60 7.57
N MET A 99 10.26 -5.95 7.00
CA MET A 99 11.05 -7.09 7.46
C MET A 99 11.48 -6.93 8.93
N ALA A 100 11.90 -5.73 9.34
CA ALA A 100 12.19 -5.44 10.75
C ALA A 100 10.97 -5.66 11.67
N LYS A 101 9.77 -5.24 11.24
CA LYS A 101 8.53 -5.46 12.00
C LYS A 101 8.16 -6.95 12.04
N LEU A 102 8.28 -7.66 10.93
CA LEU A 102 7.97 -9.08 10.82
C LEU A 102 8.91 -9.92 11.68
N ALA A 103 10.20 -9.60 11.73
CA ALA A 103 11.19 -10.31 12.56
C ALA A 103 10.77 -10.37 14.03
N ILE A 104 10.10 -9.32 14.52
CA ILE A 104 9.63 -9.23 15.91
C ILE A 104 8.26 -9.90 16.09
N ARG A 105 7.28 -9.56 15.24
CA ARG A 105 5.87 -9.89 15.49
C ARG A 105 5.34 -11.10 14.71
N SER A 106 6.03 -11.52 13.65
CA SER A 106 5.66 -12.68 12.85
C SER A 106 6.89 -13.40 12.28
N PRO A 107 7.69 -14.07 13.14
CA PRO A 107 8.95 -14.71 12.73
C PRO A 107 8.79 -15.73 11.60
N GLU A 108 7.66 -16.43 11.52
CA GLU A 108 7.36 -17.36 10.42
C GLU A 108 7.19 -16.64 9.09
N THR A 109 6.47 -15.51 9.06
CA THR A 109 6.32 -14.67 7.85
C THR A 109 7.66 -14.05 7.46
N HIS A 110 8.45 -13.61 8.44
CA HIS A 110 9.81 -13.12 8.19
C HIS A 110 10.68 -14.20 7.55
N ALA A 111 10.71 -15.40 8.12
CA ALA A 111 11.49 -16.52 7.59
C ALA A 111 11.08 -16.90 6.17
N ARG A 112 9.78 -16.88 5.87
CA ARG A 112 9.24 -17.14 4.52
C ARG A 112 9.82 -16.19 3.46
N TRP A 113 10.07 -14.93 3.82
CA TRP A 113 10.52 -13.90 2.89
C TRP A 113 11.99 -13.49 3.05
N ALA A 114 12.74 -14.12 3.96
CA ALA A 114 14.11 -13.74 4.28
C ALA A 114 15.09 -13.79 3.10
N ASN A 115 14.80 -14.60 2.07
CA ASN A 115 15.63 -14.75 0.87
C ASN A 115 15.24 -13.81 -0.28
N ILE A 116 14.23 -12.95 -0.09
CA ILE A 116 13.81 -11.98 -1.11
C ILE A 116 14.67 -10.72 -0.98
N ALA A 117 15.50 -10.47 -2.00
CA ALA A 117 16.39 -9.30 -2.02
C ALA A 117 15.62 -7.99 -2.22
N THR A 118 14.61 -8.00 -3.10
CA THR A 118 13.80 -6.83 -3.43
C THR A 118 12.34 -7.22 -3.49
N ALA A 119 11.50 -6.48 -2.76
CA ALA A 119 10.07 -6.72 -2.77
C ALA A 119 9.44 -6.25 -4.08
N ASP A 120 8.44 -6.98 -4.54
CA ASP A 120 7.60 -6.51 -5.63
C ASP A 120 6.70 -5.35 -5.18
N PRO A 121 6.43 -4.41 -6.10
CA PRO A 121 5.48 -3.34 -5.84
C PRO A 121 4.06 -3.90 -5.69
N HIS A 122 3.19 -3.05 -5.15
CA HIS A 122 1.75 -3.29 -5.28
C HIS A 122 1.38 -3.34 -6.78
N PRO A 123 0.41 -4.16 -7.25
CA PRO A 123 0.08 -4.25 -8.69
C PRO A 123 -0.25 -2.91 -9.37
N LEU A 124 -0.85 -1.98 -8.61
CA LEU A 124 -1.10 -0.59 -9.06
C LEU A 124 0.19 0.23 -9.32
N PHE A 125 1.34 -0.20 -8.81
CA PHE A 125 2.57 0.58 -8.84
C PHE A 125 3.57 0.03 -9.85
N VAL A 126 4.27 0.93 -10.55
CA VAL A 126 5.39 0.62 -11.42
C VAL A 126 6.68 1.15 -10.79
N VAL A 127 7.71 0.31 -10.73
CA VAL A 127 9.00 0.70 -10.15
C VAL A 127 9.76 1.60 -11.13
N VAL A 128 10.23 2.74 -10.64
CA VAL A 128 11.10 3.67 -11.38
C VAL A 128 12.35 3.96 -10.56
N ASP A 129 13.46 4.25 -11.21
CA ASP A 129 14.67 4.69 -10.50
C ASP A 129 14.40 6.02 -9.79
N GLY A 130 14.78 6.12 -8.52
CA GLY A 130 14.66 7.37 -7.78
C GLY A 130 14.88 7.22 -6.28
N PRO A 131 14.97 8.37 -5.57
CA PRO A 131 15.26 8.41 -4.15
C PRO A 131 14.04 8.00 -3.31
N ILE A 132 14.24 7.80 -2.00
CA ILE A 132 13.14 7.74 -1.04
C ILE A 132 12.24 8.96 -1.26
N ALA A 133 10.92 8.75 -1.21
CA ALA A 133 9.99 9.83 -1.47
C ALA A 133 10.17 10.96 -0.45
N SER A 134 10.09 12.21 -0.91
CA SER A 134 10.38 13.41 -0.11
C SER A 134 9.55 13.53 1.15
N TRP A 135 8.39 12.88 1.18
CA TRP A 135 7.48 12.87 2.31
C TRP A 135 7.77 11.81 3.36
N GLU A 136 8.57 10.80 3.03
CA GLU A 136 8.95 9.79 3.99
C GLU A 136 9.76 10.47 5.10
N ARG A 137 9.43 10.14 6.35
CA ARG A 137 10.16 10.62 7.52
C ARG A 137 10.87 9.43 8.15
N PRO A 138 12.09 9.10 7.72
CA PRO A 138 12.90 8.07 8.36
C PRO A 138 12.96 8.34 9.85
N LYS A 139 12.40 7.42 10.64
CA LYS A 139 12.64 7.40 12.07
C LYS A 139 14.00 6.72 12.24
N ASN A 140 15.03 7.53 12.53
CA ASN A 140 16.30 7.04 13.06
C ASN A 140 16.08 6.27 14.37
#